data_AF-A0A6M9AX62-F1
#
_entry.id   AF-A0A6M9AX62-F1
#
_cell.length_a   1.000
_cell.length_b   1.000
_cell.length_c   1.000
_cell.angle_alpha   90.00
_cell.angle_beta   90.00
_cell.angle_gamma   90.00
#
_symmetry.space_group_name_H-M   'P 1'
#
loop_
_entity.id
_entity.type
_entity.pdbx_description
1 polymer ?
#
loop_
_entity_poly.entity_id
_entity_poly.type
_entity_poly.pdbx_seq_one_letter_code
_entity_poly.pdbx_strand_id
1 'polypeptide(L)'
;MNKSIMLFFTLLMISSMISIIIILIIYPYLSILMMLIMMIFYSLIIALNLTKFSTTALMSYLTFLAFTGGIMILFTFFLSLISNTIIYKKFIISYFLLTMISLSLLLFLFVWNKQFKFIYEFYMNLNYFSFMNNFQINNFSKLNQLYSYPKNFLIIFIIIYLLFSLILLTKLIFMNSKPMRRTI
;
A
#
# COMPACT_ATOMS: atom_id res chain seq x y z
N MET A 1 1.08 15.61 -23.36
CA MET A 1 2.26 15.39 -22.50
C MET A 1 2.88 14.06 -22.87
N ASN A 2 4.19 14.02 -23.18
CA ASN A 2 4.82 12.85 -23.78
C ASN A 2 4.56 11.58 -22.98
N LYS A 3 4.12 10.51 -23.65
CA LYS A 3 3.92 9.19 -23.03
C LYS A 3 5.19 8.70 -22.31
N SER A 4 6.37 9.14 -22.75
CA SER A 4 7.64 8.95 -22.05
C SER A 4 7.71 9.65 -20.68
N ILE A 5 7.16 10.87 -20.55
CA ILE A 5 7.06 11.60 -19.28
C ILE A 5 6.10 10.86 -18.33
N MET A 6 4.97 10.37 -18.85
CA MET A 6 4.03 9.57 -18.05
C MET A 6 4.66 8.26 -17.58
N LEU A 7 5.41 7.57 -18.45
CA LEU A 7 6.12 6.34 -18.12
C LEU A 7 7.24 6.59 -17.10
N PHE A 8 7.94 7.71 -17.22
CA PHE A 8 8.92 8.17 -16.23
C PHE A 8 8.27 8.41 -14.86
N PHE A 9 7.12 9.09 -14.81
CA PHE A 9 6.36 9.25 -13.57
C PHE A 9 5.88 7.92 -12.98
N THR A 10 5.47 6.94 -13.80
CA THR A 10 5.11 5.61 -13.28
C THR A 10 6.31 4.85 -12.73
N LEU A 11 7.47 4.95 -13.39
CA LEU A 11 8.70 4.33 -12.90
C LEU A 11 9.17 4.96 -11.59
N LEU A 12 9.06 6.29 -11.45
CA LEU A 12 9.34 6.99 -10.19
C LEU A 12 8.41 6.55 -9.05
N MET A 13 7.14 6.29 -9.34
CA MET A 13 6.20 5.78 -8.33
C MET A 13 6.48 4.32 -7.94
N ILE A 14 7.00 3.50 -8.86
CA ILE A 14 7.39 2.12 -8.55
C ILE A 14 8.71 2.10 -7.78
N SER A 15 9.62 3.03 -8.08
CA SER A 15 10.90 3.12 -7.38
C SER A 15 10.75 3.55 -5.95
N SER A 16 9.83 4.47 -5.67
CA SER A 16 9.50 4.89 -4.30
C SER A 16 8.84 3.76 -3.51
N MET A 17 8.08 2.87 -4.16
CA MET A 17 7.56 1.64 -3.52
C MET A 17 8.68 0.71 -3.06
N ILE A 18 9.60 0.41 -3.99
CA ILE A 18 10.68 -0.54 -3.75
C ILE A 18 11.62 -0.03 -2.67
N SER A 19 11.94 1.27 -2.69
CA SER A 19 12.80 1.85 -1.66
C SER A 19 12.16 1.79 -0.28
N ILE A 20 10.87 2.12 -0.13
CA ILE A 20 10.17 1.99 1.15
C ILE A 20 10.22 0.55 1.67
N ILE A 21 9.99 -0.45 0.81
CA ILE A 21 10.07 -1.87 1.18
C ILE A 21 11.49 -2.25 1.63
N ILE A 22 12.52 -1.82 0.90
CA ILE A 22 13.92 -2.10 1.24
C ILE A 22 14.28 -1.51 2.61
N ILE A 23 13.81 -0.30 2.92
CA ILE A 23 14.09 0.35 4.21
C ILE A 23 13.44 -0.39 5.37
N LEU A 24 12.22 -0.86 5.18
CA LEU A 24 11.52 -1.68 6.17
C LEU A 24 12.27 -2.98 6.46
N ILE A 25 12.91 -3.57 5.45
CA ILE A 25 13.69 -4.81 5.58
C ILE A 25 15.08 -4.55 6.21
N ILE A 26 15.81 -3.53 5.76
CA ILE A 26 17.20 -3.26 6.20
C ILE A 26 17.22 -2.73 7.63
N TYR A 27 16.24 -1.93 8.03
CA TYR A 27 16.21 -1.28 9.33
C TYR A 27 15.00 -1.71 10.16
N PRO A 28 14.98 -2.95 10.67
CA PRO A 28 13.88 -3.44 11.50
C PRO A 28 13.75 -2.68 12.83
N TYR A 29 14.77 -1.91 13.22
CA TYR A 29 14.80 -1.08 14.43
C TYR A 29 14.47 0.40 14.18
N LEU A 30 13.78 0.72 13.08
CA LEU A 30 13.18 2.05 12.89
C LEU A 30 12.28 2.38 14.09
N SER A 31 12.26 3.65 14.50
CA SER A 31 11.26 4.08 15.48
C SER A 31 9.88 3.74 14.93
N ILE A 32 9.01 3.23 15.79
CA ILE A 32 7.66 2.76 15.41
C ILE A 32 6.88 3.88 14.71
N LEU A 33 7.09 5.13 15.15
CA LEU A 33 6.53 6.31 14.52
C LEU A 33 7.04 6.51 13.07
N MET A 34 8.34 6.31 12.80
CA MET A 34 8.87 6.40 11.45
C MET A 34 8.35 5.27 10.55
N MET A 35 8.26 4.04 11.08
CA MET A 35 7.66 2.92 10.34
C MET A 35 6.21 3.22 9.95
N LEU A 36 5.41 3.76 10.86
CA LEU A 36 4.01 4.10 10.60
C LEU A 36 3.89 5.22 9.57
N ILE A 37 4.72 6.26 9.64
CA ILE A 37 4.76 7.32 8.63
C ILE A 37 5.09 6.74 7.24
N MET A 38 6.09 5.85 7.16
CA MET A 38 6.45 5.20 5.90
C MET A 38 5.32 4.34 5.34
N MET A 39 4.58 3.62 6.19
CA MET A 39 3.42 2.83 5.76
C MET A 39 2.27 3.70 5.26
N ILE A 40 2.03 4.86 5.87
CA ILE A 40 1.03 5.83 5.37
C ILE A 40 1.43 6.33 3.99
N PHE A 41 2.69 6.73 3.79
CA PHE A 41 3.18 7.15 2.48
C PHE A 41 3.07 6.03 1.43
N TYR A 42 3.39 4.79 1.82
CA TYR A 42 3.23 3.63 0.95
C TYR A 42 1.77 3.44 0.53
N SER A 43 0.82 3.54 1.45
CA SER A 43 -0.62 3.41 1.16
C SER A 43 -1.12 4.48 0.19
N LEU A 44 -0.63 5.72 0.32
CA LEU A 44 -0.95 6.83 -0.58
C LEU A 44 -0.46 6.54 -2.00
N ILE A 45 0.79 6.11 -2.15
CA ILE A 45 1.37 5.89 -3.48
C ILE A 45 0.71 4.65 -4.15
N ILE A 46 0.31 3.62 -3.39
CA ILE A 46 -0.47 2.49 -3.95
C ILE A 46 -1.81 2.99 -4.48
N ALA A 47 -2.55 3.77 -3.70
CA ALA A 47 -3.85 4.27 -4.11
C ALA A 47 -3.74 5.12 -5.39
N LEU A 48 -2.70 5.95 -5.50
CA LEU A 48 -2.40 6.76 -6.69
C LEU A 48 -1.94 5.92 -7.90
N ASN A 49 -1.39 4.73 -7.69
CA ASN A 49 -1.06 3.82 -8.79
C ASN A 49 -2.31 3.05 -9.25
N LEU A 50 -3.19 2.66 -8.33
CA LEU A 50 -4.44 1.97 -8.65
C LEU A 50 -5.39 2.81 -9.50
N THR A 51 -5.46 4.13 -9.28
CA THR A 51 -6.25 5.04 -10.14
C THR A 51 -5.85 4.98 -11.61
N LYS A 52 -4.59 4.66 -11.92
CA LYS A 52 -4.09 4.56 -13.30
C LYS A 52 -4.49 3.25 -13.97
N PHE A 53 -4.69 2.18 -13.19
CA PHE A 53 -5.06 0.86 -13.70
C PHE A 53 -6.58 0.65 -13.74
N SER A 54 -7.33 1.24 -12.81
CA SER A 54 -8.78 1.09 -12.75
C SER A 54 -9.51 2.25 -13.43
N THR A 55 -10.58 1.95 -14.16
CA THR A 55 -11.39 2.94 -14.89
C THR A 55 -12.17 3.89 -13.96
N THR A 56 -12.37 3.53 -12.69
CA THR A 56 -13.03 4.37 -11.70
C THR A 56 -12.15 4.53 -10.45
N ALA A 57 -12.05 5.76 -9.95
CA ALA A 57 -11.27 6.08 -8.74
C ALA A 57 -11.84 5.49 -7.43
N LEU A 58 -13.00 4.84 -7.49
CA LEU A 58 -13.67 4.30 -6.30
C LEU A 58 -12.90 3.12 -5.68
N MET A 59 -12.30 2.26 -6.50
CA MET A 59 -11.48 1.15 -5.98
C MET A 59 -10.21 1.66 -5.28
N SER A 60 -9.52 2.64 -5.88
CA SER A 60 -8.37 3.30 -5.24
C SER A 60 -8.75 4.02 -3.95
N TYR A 61 -9.92 4.66 -3.89
CA TYR A 61 -10.40 5.34 -2.70
C TYR A 61 -10.73 4.37 -1.56
N LEU A 62 -11.43 3.27 -1.85
CA LEU A 62 -11.72 2.23 -0.85
C LEU A 62 -10.43 1.61 -0.30
N THR A 63 -9.43 1.34 -1.15
CA THR A 63 -8.14 0.81 -0.69
C THR A 63 -7.39 1.82 0.20
N PHE A 64 -7.44 3.11 -0.14
CA PHE A 64 -6.80 4.15 0.67
C PHE A 64 -7.43 4.24 2.07
N LEU A 65 -8.75 4.27 2.14
CA LEU A 65 -9.48 4.33 3.42
C LEU A 65 -9.20 3.11 4.31
N ALA A 66 -9.26 1.90 3.72
CA ALA A 66 -9.05 0.66 4.48
C ALA A 66 -7.64 0.59 5.08
N PHE A 67 -6.61 0.94 4.30
CA PHE A 67 -5.23 0.93 4.79
C PHE A 67 -4.95 2.05 5.79
N THR A 68 -5.38 3.29 5.53
CA THR A 68 -5.15 4.39 6.47
C THR A 68 -5.90 4.19 7.78
N GLY A 69 -7.15 3.73 7.75
CA GLY A 69 -7.92 3.42 8.95
C GLY A 69 -7.24 2.34 9.81
N GLY A 70 -6.80 1.24 9.20
CA GLY A 70 -6.08 0.18 9.92
C GLY A 70 -4.77 0.65 10.54
N ILE A 71 -3.98 1.44 9.80
CA ILE A 71 -2.70 1.99 10.29
C ILE A 71 -2.93 3.01 11.42
N MET A 72 -4.00 3.80 11.37
CA MET A 72 -4.34 4.75 12.45
C MET A 72 -4.69 4.04 13.77
N ILE A 73 -5.41 2.93 13.72
CA ILE A 73 -5.72 2.12 14.92
C ILE A 73 -4.43 1.52 15.52
N LEU A 74 -3.52 1.04 14.67
CA LEU A 74 -2.21 0.60 15.13
C LEU A 74 -1.40 1.75 15.76
N PHE A 75 -1.47 2.95 15.17
CA PHE A 75 -0.78 4.14 15.71
C PHE A 75 -1.27 4.51 17.11
N THR A 76 -2.58 4.51 17.37
CA THR A 76 -3.10 4.81 18.71
C THR A 76 -2.73 3.73 19.72
N PHE A 77 -2.75 2.45 19.33
CA PHE A 77 -2.29 1.35 20.18
C PHE A 77 -0.83 1.51 20.58
N PHE A 78 0.07 1.79 19.63
CA PHE A 78 1.49 1.96 19.91
C PHE A 78 1.81 3.23 20.70
N LEU A 79 1.14 4.36 20.41
CA LEU A 79 1.28 5.57 21.22
C LEU A 79 0.95 5.32 22.70
N SER A 80 -0.05 4.49 22.98
CA SER A 80 -0.42 4.16 24.36
C SER A 80 0.61 3.29 25.09
N LEU A 81 1.43 2.53 24.34
CA LEU A 81 2.46 1.64 24.91
C LEU A 81 3.82 2.33 25.08
N ILE A 82 4.13 3.34 24.26
CA ILE A 82 5.49 3.89 24.11
C ILE A 82 5.65 5.19 24.92
N SER A 83 4.96 5.33 26.05
CA SER A 83 5.01 6.57 26.81
C SER A 83 6.35 6.86 27.52
N ASN A 84 7.51 6.25 27.17
CA ASN A 84 8.83 6.83 27.51
C ASN A 84 10.15 6.18 27.03
N THR A 85 10.21 5.08 26.26
CA THR A 85 11.53 4.57 25.80
C THR A 85 11.91 5.16 24.45
N ILE A 86 12.47 6.37 24.50
CA ILE A 86 12.92 7.07 23.30
C ILE A 86 14.14 6.33 22.74
N ILE A 87 13.91 5.52 21.71
CA ILE A 87 14.96 4.89 20.91
C ILE A 87 15.55 5.98 20.02
N TYR A 88 16.45 6.78 20.59
CA TYR A 88 17.33 7.70 19.88
C TYR A 88 18.45 6.93 19.16
N LYS A 89 18.11 5.97 18.30
CA LYS A 89 19.06 5.61 17.25
C LYS A 89 18.91 6.70 16.21
N LYS A 90 19.92 7.56 16.08
CA LYS A 90 20.03 8.52 14.97
C LYS A 90 19.96 7.71 13.69
N PHE A 91 18.76 7.59 13.14
CA PHE A 91 18.60 7.18 11.76
C PHE A 91 19.34 8.22 10.96
N ILE A 92 20.44 7.81 10.34
CA ILE A 92 21.23 8.71 9.53
C ILE A 92 20.40 8.91 8.27
N ILE A 93 19.55 9.94 8.31
CA ILE A 93 18.66 10.40 7.23
C ILE A 93 19.43 10.51 5.91
N SER A 94 20.75 10.75 5.97
CA SER A 94 21.60 10.76 4.77
C SER A 94 21.68 9.41 4.06
N TYR A 95 21.67 8.25 4.74
CA TYR A 95 21.65 6.95 4.04
C TYR A 95 20.31 6.69 3.34
N PHE A 96 19.20 7.13 3.94
CA PHE A 96 17.89 7.09 3.30
C PHE A 96 17.84 7.97 2.04
N LEU A 97 18.33 9.20 2.14
CA LEU A 97 18.39 10.09 0.99
C LEU A 97 19.33 9.53 -0.10
N LEU A 98 20.47 8.95 0.28
CA LEU A 98 21.43 8.36 -0.67
C LEU A 98 20.82 7.15 -1.41
N THR A 99 20.07 6.30 -0.71
CA THR A 99 19.39 5.14 -1.33
C THR A 99 18.28 5.60 -2.28
N MET A 100 17.50 6.62 -1.92
CA MET A 100 16.49 7.21 -2.82
C MET A 100 17.12 7.84 -4.07
N ILE A 101 18.20 8.59 -3.89
CA ILE A 101 18.90 9.27 -4.99
C ILE A 101 19.56 8.24 -5.93
N SER A 102 20.22 7.22 -5.39
CA SER A 102 20.84 6.17 -6.21
C SER A 102 19.83 5.36 -7.02
N LEU A 103 18.69 4.99 -6.43
CA LEU A 103 17.63 4.27 -7.15
C LEU A 103 16.98 5.12 -8.24
N SER A 104 16.73 6.40 -7.97
CA SER A 104 16.17 7.31 -8.98
C SER A 104 17.16 7.59 -10.13
N LEU A 105 18.46 7.69 -9.85
CA LEU A 105 19.50 7.82 -10.86
C LEU A 105 19.62 6.55 -11.72
N LEU A 106 19.60 5.36 -11.12
CA LEU A 106 19.60 4.10 -11.86
C LEU A 106 18.44 4.04 -12.85
N LEU A 107 17.24 4.42 -12.42
CA LEU A 107 16.06 4.42 -13.28
C LEU A 107 16.10 5.50 -14.36
N PHE A 108 16.65 6.68 -14.06
CA PHE A 108 16.88 7.69 -15.07
C PHE A 108 17.82 7.18 -16.18
N LEU A 109 18.89 6.46 -15.79
CA LEU A 109 19.79 5.81 -16.74
C LEU A 109 19.08 4.71 -17.56
N PHE A 110 18.20 3.93 -16.94
CA PHE A 110 17.38 2.93 -17.64
C PHE A 110 16.47 3.56 -18.71
N VAL A 111 15.87 4.71 -18.42
CA VAL A 111 14.96 5.41 -19.36
C VAL A 111 15.73 6.10 -20.49
N TRP A 112 16.91 6.66 -20.21
CA TRP A 112 17.71 7.36 -21.22
C TRP A 112 18.35 6.41 -22.22
N ASN A 113 18.69 5.19 -21.79
CA ASN A 113 19.44 4.27 -22.62
C ASN A 113 18.56 3.68 -23.74
N LYS A 114 18.92 3.96 -25.00
CA LYS A 114 18.14 3.63 -26.21
C LYS A 114 17.87 2.13 -26.38
N GLN A 115 18.65 1.26 -25.74
CA GLN A 115 18.44 -0.20 -25.76
C GLN A 115 17.18 -0.64 -25.02
N PHE A 116 16.70 0.14 -24.03
CA PHE A 116 15.45 -0.15 -23.32
C PHE A 116 14.20 0.39 -24.03
N LYS A 117 14.37 0.94 -25.24
CA LYS A 117 13.25 1.32 -26.11
C LYS A 117 12.35 0.12 -26.43
N PHE A 118 12.86 -1.11 -26.37
CA PHE A 118 12.07 -2.34 -26.47
C PHE A 118 11.04 -2.48 -25.34
N ILE A 119 11.39 -2.13 -24.08
CA ILE A 119 10.42 -2.15 -22.96
C ILE A 119 9.38 -1.05 -23.13
N TYR A 120 9.81 0.12 -23.60
CA TYR A 120 8.89 1.22 -23.93
C TYR A 120 7.91 0.83 -25.05
N GLU A 121 8.40 0.20 -26.12
CA GLU A 121 7.58 -0.30 -27.22
C GLU A 121 6.68 -1.46 -26.78
N PHE A 122 7.14 -2.34 -25.89
CA PHE A 122 6.31 -3.40 -25.30
C PHE A 122 5.17 -2.81 -24.46
N TYR A 123 5.45 -1.81 -23.62
CA TYR A 123 4.42 -1.11 -22.82
C TYR A 123 3.43 -0.34 -23.70
N MET A 124 3.91 0.22 -24.81
CA MET A 124 3.08 0.93 -25.79
C MET A 124 2.23 -0.03 -26.63
N ASN A 125 2.74 -1.23 -26.93
CA ASN A 125 2.01 -2.30 -27.60
C ASN A 125 1.02 -3.03 -26.68
N LEU A 126 1.24 -3.02 -25.36
CA LEU A 126 0.23 -3.50 -24.41
C LEU A 126 -1.01 -2.60 -24.38
N ASN A 127 -0.91 -1.31 -24.75
CA ASN A 127 -2.09 -0.47 -24.99
C ASN A 127 -2.89 -0.90 -26.25
N TYR A 128 -2.31 -1.70 -27.15
CA TYR A 128 -3.04 -2.36 -28.25
C TYR A 128 -3.72 -3.67 -27.83
N PHE A 129 -3.47 -4.19 -26.62
CA PHE A 129 -4.38 -5.14 -25.97
C PHE A 129 -5.60 -4.37 -25.43
N SER A 130 -6.32 -3.74 -26.35
CA SER A 130 -7.62 -3.11 -26.19
C SER A 130 -8.75 -4.09 -25.85
N PHE A 131 -8.44 -5.30 -25.37
CA PHE A 131 -9.39 -6.13 -24.63
C PHE A 131 -9.77 -5.49 -23.28
N MET A 132 -8.91 -4.63 -22.72
CA MET A 132 -9.22 -3.85 -21.51
C MET A 132 -10.14 -2.65 -21.77
N ASN A 133 -10.16 -2.09 -22.99
CA ASN A 133 -11.07 -0.98 -23.30
C ASN A 133 -12.54 -1.45 -23.38
N ASN A 134 -12.81 -2.71 -23.74
CA ASN A 134 -14.17 -3.26 -23.65
C ASN A 134 -14.59 -3.58 -22.21
N PHE A 135 -13.67 -3.63 -21.25
CA PHE A 135 -13.96 -3.64 -19.81
C PHE A 135 -14.15 -2.24 -19.20
N GLN A 136 -14.13 -1.18 -20.02
CA GLN A 136 -14.42 0.21 -19.59
C GLN A 136 -15.90 0.45 -19.30
N ILE A 137 -16.77 -0.51 -19.62
CA ILE A 137 -18.20 -0.39 -19.31
C ILE A 137 -18.41 -0.77 -17.83
N ASN A 138 -18.39 0.27 -17.00
CA ASN A 138 -18.94 0.39 -15.64
C ASN A 138 -18.39 -0.56 -14.57
N ASN A 139 -17.30 -0.18 -13.90
CA ASN A 139 -16.93 -0.82 -12.62
C ASN A 139 -18.01 -0.66 -11.52
N PHE A 140 -18.87 0.37 -11.60
CA PHE A 140 -20.06 0.47 -10.75
C PHE A 140 -21.04 -0.69 -10.98
N SER A 141 -21.21 -1.16 -12.22
CA SER A 141 -22.05 -2.33 -12.48
C SER A 141 -21.38 -3.61 -11.97
N LYS A 142 -20.05 -3.72 -12.00
CA LYS A 142 -19.30 -4.86 -11.43
C LYS A 142 -19.38 -4.94 -9.90
N LEU A 143 -19.39 -3.81 -9.18
CA LEU A 143 -19.64 -3.81 -7.73
C LEU A 143 -21.04 -4.31 -7.42
N ASN A 144 -22.04 -3.86 -8.19
CA ASN A 144 -23.42 -4.33 -8.03
C ASN A 144 -23.56 -5.81 -8.41
N GLN A 145 -22.74 -6.32 -9.33
CA GLN A 145 -22.68 -7.76 -9.64
C GLN A 145 -22.20 -8.61 -8.45
N LEU A 146 -21.50 -8.06 -7.45
CA LEU A 146 -21.14 -8.83 -6.25
C LEU A 146 -22.38 -9.21 -5.44
N TYR A 147 -23.41 -8.37 -5.43
CA TYR A 147 -24.68 -8.62 -4.76
C TYR A 147 -25.63 -9.52 -5.58
N SER A 148 -25.37 -9.68 -6.88
CA SER A 148 -26.17 -10.57 -7.73
C SER A 148 -25.86 -12.04 -7.47
N TYR A 149 -26.87 -12.91 -7.64
CA TYR A 149 -26.67 -14.35 -7.65
C TYR A 149 -25.88 -14.77 -8.90
N PRO A 150 -24.91 -15.71 -8.82
CA PRO A 150 -24.51 -16.52 -7.66
C PRO A 150 -23.39 -15.89 -6.80
N LYS A 151 -22.86 -14.73 -7.17
CA LYS A 151 -21.69 -14.12 -6.50
C LYS A 151 -21.98 -13.67 -5.06
N ASN A 152 -23.23 -13.47 -4.69
CA ASN A 152 -23.64 -13.10 -3.32
C ASN A 152 -23.15 -14.10 -2.25
N PHE A 153 -22.88 -15.38 -2.60
CA PHE A 153 -22.27 -16.33 -1.66
C PHE A 153 -20.93 -15.82 -1.09
N LEU A 154 -20.14 -15.08 -1.89
CA LEU A 154 -18.89 -14.46 -1.41
C LEU A 154 -19.16 -13.40 -0.34
N ILE A 155 -20.22 -12.58 -0.52
CA ILE A 155 -20.59 -11.54 0.47
C ILE A 155 -21.06 -12.21 1.76
N ILE A 156 -21.91 -13.23 1.68
CA ILE A 156 -22.38 -13.99 2.83
C ILE A 156 -21.18 -14.57 3.60
N PHE A 157 -20.20 -15.14 2.89
CA PHE A 157 -18.98 -15.66 3.51
C PHE A 157 -18.16 -14.57 4.21
N ILE A 158 -17.98 -13.39 3.59
CA ILE A 158 -17.27 -12.25 4.19
C ILE A 158 -17.96 -11.76 5.46
N ILE A 159 -19.29 -11.68 5.47
CA ILE A 159 -20.07 -11.26 6.65
C ILE A 159 -19.87 -12.26 7.80
N ILE A 160 -19.98 -13.56 7.52
CA ILE A 160 -19.78 -14.62 8.52
C ILE A 160 -18.33 -14.57 9.07
N TYR A 161 -17.34 -14.39 8.20
CA TYR A 161 -15.95 -14.26 8.61
C TYR A 161 -15.72 -13.07 9.55
N LEU A 162 -16.25 -11.88 9.19
CA LEU A 162 -16.15 -10.69 10.03
C LEU A 162 -16.83 -10.91 11.39
N LEU A 163 -18.02 -11.51 11.41
CA LEU A 163 -18.74 -11.82 12.64
C LEU A 163 -17.96 -12.78 13.54
N PHE A 164 -17.39 -13.84 12.97
CA PHE A 164 -16.56 -14.79 13.71
C PHE A 164 -15.30 -14.12 14.27
N SER A 165 -14.66 -13.24 13.49
CA SER A 165 -13.49 -12.48 13.94
C SER A 165 -13.80 -11.58 15.14
N LEU A 166 -14.97 -10.94 15.19
CA LEU A 166 -15.40 -10.11 16.31
C LEU A 166 -15.67 -10.94 17.58
N ILE A 167 -16.32 -12.11 17.44
CA ILE A 167 -16.53 -13.03 18.57
C ILE A 167 -15.19 -13.54 19.11
N LEU A 168 -14.26 -13.91 18.24
CA LEU A 168 -12.91 -14.33 18.66
C LEU A 168 -12.15 -13.20 19.36
N LEU A 169 -12.18 -11.98 18.82
CA LEU A 169 -11.51 -10.82 19.41
C LEU A 169 -12.06 -10.49 20.80
N THR A 170 -13.38 -10.46 20.98
CA THR A 170 -13.99 -10.23 22.30
C THR A 170 -13.61 -11.32 23.29
N LYS A 171 -13.63 -12.60 22.87
CA LYS A 171 -13.17 -13.71 23.72
C LYS A 171 -11.70 -13.59 24.10
N LEU A 172 -10.82 -13.20 23.18
CA LEU A 172 -9.40 -12.96 23.44
C LEU A 172 -9.20 -11.85 24.49
N ILE A 173 -9.95 -10.75 24.38
CA ILE A 173 -9.88 -9.65 25.35
C ILE A 173 -10.34 -10.12 26.74
N PHE A 174 -11.45 -10.88 26.84
CA PHE A 174 -11.93 -11.39 28.13
C PHE A 174 -10.98 -12.40 28.78
N MET A 175 -10.34 -13.29 28.00
CA MET A 175 -9.35 -14.25 28.53
C MET A 175 -8.09 -13.56 29.08
N ASN A 176 -7.70 -12.43 28.50
CA ASN A 176 -6.50 -11.66 28.89
C ASN A 176 -6.79 -10.56 29.93
N SER A 177 -7.98 -10.52 30.53
CA SER A 177 -8.39 -9.51 31.52
C SER A 177 -7.69 -9.60 32.89
N LYS A 178 -6.78 -10.58 33.09
CA LYS A 178 -5.87 -10.55 34.24
C LYS A 178 -4.93 -9.35 34.12
N PRO A 179 -4.83 -8.47 35.13
CA PRO A 179 -3.99 -7.29 35.02
C PRO A 179 -2.53 -7.70 34.79
N MET A 180 -1.93 -7.28 33.67
CA MET A 180 -0.48 -7.32 33.42
C MET A 180 0.26 -6.29 34.29
N ARG A 181 -0.12 -6.17 35.55
CA ARG A 181 0.67 -5.57 36.61
C ARG A 181 0.62 -6.54 37.77
N ARG A 182 1.61 -7.43 37.84
CA ARG A 182 1.98 -8.01 39.14
C ARG A 182 2.40 -6.81 39.99
N THR A 183 1.56 -6.45 40.95
CA THR A 183 1.99 -5.66 42.10
C THR A 183 2.86 -6.55 42.96
N ILE A 184 4.17 -6.47 42.77
CA ILE A 184 5.19 -6.70 43.80
C ILE A 184 6.23 -5.61 43.59
#